data_AF-A0AAV8XAX0-F1
#
_entry.id   AF-A0AAV8XAX0-F1
#
_cell.length_a   1.000
_cell.length_b   1.000
_cell.length_c   1.000
_cell.angle_alpha   90.00
_cell.angle_beta   90.00
_cell.angle_gamma   90.00
#
_symmetry.space_group_name_H-M   'P 1'
#
loop_
_entity.id
_entity.type
_entity.pdbx_description
1 polymer ?
#
loop_
_entity_poly.entity_id
_entity_poly.type
_entity_poly.pdbx_seq_one_letter_code
_entity_poly.pdbx_strand_id
1 'polypeptide(L)'
;MPLQPGINKHIFTTLKESVKKMNDKEKHCILLFDELAIDTSIQYNRKQDCVEGVDYGSERNNKLADHANVFMIKGAVKNLVQPVSFTFSNGPIKTNKLVEAIKLVVKECQKIGLKIVASICDQGAANVAAINRLLQETKQMQTEEGQYFGYVINEQEIVPLYDVPHLFKGLRNNLLTKDLHFEINGKKMVAKWDHILQFYFLDLSDDVRICPKLTDCHVILEKINKMKVSACTQVFSNTVGSLMKRISKWNIDHGRKLSPEAEDTAELILFLDKLFDSLNGMNRIAPSSKPLKGAVTKHSAHEAFWIEAIKVIETMRYYCNKKQRFIKPPSLSNLIKTLRGFIYLQKKLLFGNTLEYILPRKFNQDNLENFFCFC
;
A
#
# COMPACT_ATOMS: atom_id res chain seq x y z
N MET A 1 -26.48 13.36 15.44
CA MET A 1 -25.49 14.07 16.27
C MET A 1 -24.35 14.50 15.35
N PRO A 2 -23.97 15.80 15.32
CA PRO A 2 -22.96 16.28 14.38
C PRO A 2 -21.57 15.77 14.76
N LEU A 3 -20.83 15.23 13.80
CA LEU A 3 -19.42 14.89 13.97
C LEU A 3 -18.60 16.17 13.75
N GLN A 4 -17.61 16.43 14.60
CA GLN A 4 -16.75 17.61 14.50
C GLN A 4 -15.34 17.23 14.03
N PRO A 5 -14.62 18.14 13.34
CA PRO A 5 -13.21 17.94 13.04
C PRO A 5 -12.37 17.68 14.30
N GLY A 6 -11.32 16.88 14.12
CA GLY A 6 -10.49 16.33 15.17
C GLY A 6 -10.95 14.94 15.60
N ILE A 7 -10.57 14.59 16.83
CA ILE A 7 -10.90 13.28 17.42
C ILE A 7 -12.36 13.21 17.82
N ASN A 8 -13.05 12.19 17.33
CA ASN A 8 -14.45 11.99 17.64
C ASN A 8 -14.64 11.26 18.97
N LYS A 9 -14.83 12.04 20.04
CA LYS A 9 -15.01 11.50 21.41
C LYS A 9 -16.14 10.49 21.52
N HIS A 10 -17.26 10.72 20.82
CA HIS A 10 -18.41 9.81 20.87
C HIS A 10 -18.10 8.45 20.25
N ILE A 11 -17.42 8.43 19.11
CA ILE A 11 -16.94 7.18 18.49
C ILE A 11 -16.02 6.45 19.45
N PHE A 12 -15.09 7.15 20.11
CA PHE A 12 -14.21 6.54 21.11
C PHE A 12 -14.97 5.99 22.33
N THR A 13 -16.04 6.65 22.78
CA THR A 13 -16.90 6.14 23.86
C THR A 13 -17.57 4.83 23.44
N THR A 14 -18.15 4.75 22.24
CA THR A 14 -18.77 3.53 21.73
C THR A 14 -17.74 2.42 21.49
N LEU A 15 -16.57 2.76 20.93
CA LEU A 15 -15.47 1.82 20.73
C LEU A 15 -15.00 1.25 22.06
N LYS A 16 -14.89 2.07 23.12
CA LYS A 16 -14.48 1.62 24.46
C LYS A 16 -15.39 0.50 24.99
N GLU A 17 -16.71 0.62 24.83
CA GLU A 17 -17.64 -0.44 25.21
C GLU A 17 -17.49 -1.71 24.37
N SER A 18 -17.20 -1.56 23.07
CA SER A 18 -16.89 -2.72 22.23
C SER A 18 -15.57 -3.39 22.61
N VAL A 19 -14.54 -2.61 22.99
CA VAL A 19 -13.21 -3.12 23.34
C VAL A 19 -13.22 -3.90 24.66
N LYS A 20 -14.06 -3.51 25.62
CA LYS A 20 -14.27 -4.28 26.87
C LYS A 20 -14.73 -5.72 26.60
N LYS A 21 -15.44 -5.96 25.49
CA LYS A 21 -15.94 -7.28 25.09
C LYS A 21 -14.95 -8.07 24.21
N MET A 22 -13.80 -7.48 23.86
CA MET A 22 -12.80 -8.11 23.00
C MET A 22 -11.83 -8.95 23.82
N ASN A 23 -11.46 -10.12 23.29
CA ASN A 23 -10.30 -10.84 23.80
C ASN A 23 -8.99 -10.12 23.41
N ASP A 24 -7.87 -10.50 24.01
CA ASP A 24 -6.61 -9.79 23.79
C ASP A 24 -6.07 -9.88 22.35
N LYS A 25 -6.40 -10.95 21.61
CA LYS A 25 -6.03 -11.08 20.19
C LYS A 25 -6.82 -10.08 19.35
N GLU A 26 -8.10 -9.91 19.63
CA GLU A 26 -9.01 -8.99 18.91
C GLU A 26 -8.69 -7.51 19.11
N LYS A 27 -7.98 -7.14 20.18
CA LYS A 27 -7.56 -5.76 20.46
C LYS A 27 -6.44 -5.26 19.52
N HIS A 28 -5.78 -6.15 18.77
CA HIS A 28 -4.74 -5.75 17.82
C HIS A 28 -5.35 -5.05 16.60
N CYS A 29 -4.91 -3.83 16.37
CA CYS A 29 -5.45 -2.95 15.35
C CYS A 29 -4.32 -2.28 14.54
N ILE A 30 -4.72 -1.75 13.40
CA ILE A 30 -3.90 -1.08 12.41
C ILE A 30 -4.45 0.33 12.27
N LEU A 31 -3.57 1.32 12.28
CA LEU A 31 -3.92 2.71 11.99
C LEU A 31 -3.76 2.96 10.49
N LEU A 32 -4.86 3.29 9.81
CA LEU A 32 -4.84 3.77 8.43
C LEU A 32 -4.99 5.29 8.44
N PHE A 33 -4.24 5.98 7.59
CA PHE A 33 -4.44 7.40 7.39
C PHE A 33 -4.09 7.82 5.97
N ASP A 34 -4.88 8.73 5.42
CA ASP A 34 -4.71 9.27 4.07
C ASP A 34 -5.43 10.62 3.95
N GLU A 35 -5.10 11.36 2.90
CA GLU A 35 -5.72 12.63 2.57
C GLU A 35 -6.56 12.53 1.27
N LEU A 36 -7.66 13.26 1.21
CA LEU A 36 -8.44 13.45 -0.01
C LEU A 36 -8.62 14.93 -0.31
N ALA A 37 -8.59 15.28 -1.60
CA ALA A 37 -9.03 16.58 -2.05
C ALA A 37 -10.56 16.68 -1.97
N ILE A 38 -11.07 17.84 -1.57
CA ILE A 38 -12.48 18.16 -1.46
C ILE A 38 -12.77 19.49 -2.15
N ASP A 39 -14.01 19.67 -2.60
CA ASP A 39 -14.43 20.96 -3.15
C ASP A 39 -14.51 22.01 -2.04
N THR A 40 -13.87 23.16 -2.29
CA THR A 40 -13.96 24.30 -1.38
C THR A 40 -15.39 24.83 -1.35
N SER A 41 -16.02 24.82 -0.19
CA SER A 41 -17.33 25.46 0.00
C SER A 41 -17.41 26.02 1.41
N ILE A 42 -18.19 27.09 1.61
CA ILE A 42 -18.49 27.64 2.93
C ILE A 42 -19.96 27.39 3.23
N GLN A 43 -20.25 26.87 4.42
CA GLN A 43 -21.63 26.73 4.89
C GLN A 43 -21.77 27.27 6.31
N TYR A 44 -22.82 28.02 6.58
CA TYR A 44 -23.13 28.46 7.94
C TYR A 44 -24.07 27.46 8.62
N ASN A 45 -23.56 26.76 9.62
CA ASN A 45 -24.32 25.84 10.44
C ASN A 45 -25.04 26.61 11.56
N ARG A 46 -26.30 26.97 11.31
CA ARG A 46 -27.17 27.69 12.27
C ARG A 46 -27.31 26.99 13.62
N LYS A 47 -27.26 25.66 13.67
CA LYS A 47 -27.43 24.90 14.91
C LYS A 47 -26.22 24.99 15.83
N GLN A 48 -25.04 25.12 15.25
CA GLN A 48 -23.77 25.22 15.98
C GLN A 48 -23.22 26.65 16.02
N ASP A 49 -23.93 27.58 15.40
CA ASP A 49 -23.51 28.98 15.23
C ASP A 49 -22.06 29.09 14.72
N CYS A 50 -21.75 28.33 13.67
CA CYS A 50 -20.41 28.27 13.12
C CYS A 50 -20.39 28.22 11.59
N VAL A 51 -19.26 28.61 11.02
CA VAL A 51 -18.98 28.57 9.58
C VAL A 51 -18.11 27.35 9.30
N GLU A 52 -18.66 26.39 8.58
CA GLU A 52 -18.01 25.16 8.12
C GLU A 52 -17.30 25.39 6.78
N GLY A 53 -16.37 24.49 6.42
CA GLY A 53 -15.61 24.57 5.18
C GLY A 53 -14.32 25.39 5.25
N VAL A 54 -13.91 25.73 6.46
CA VAL A 54 -12.63 26.40 6.75
C VAL A 54 -11.60 25.39 7.25
N ASP A 55 -10.32 25.75 7.19
CA ASP A 55 -9.21 24.91 7.65
C ASP A 55 -9.24 24.75 9.20
N TYR A 56 -9.23 23.49 9.63
CA TYR A 56 -9.28 23.02 11.01
C TYR A 56 -7.94 22.38 11.43
N GLY A 57 -6.82 22.93 11.01
CA GLY A 57 -5.47 22.47 11.38
C GLY A 57 -5.24 22.35 12.89
N SER A 58 -4.62 23.35 13.52
CA SER A 58 -4.45 23.37 14.99
C SER A 58 -5.36 24.38 15.66
N GLU A 59 -5.67 25.43 14.91
CA GLU A 59 -6.64 26.45 15.23
C GLU A 59 -7.46 26.68 13.97
N ARG A 60 -8.73 27.04 14.14
CA ARG A 60 -9.62 27.38 13.05
C ARG A 60 -9.09 28.63 12.37
N ASN A 61 -8.78 28.55 11.08
CA ASN A 61 -8.26 29.69 10.32
C ASN A 61 -9.21 30.08 9.17
N ASN A 62 -9.07 31.30 8.65
CA ASN A 62 -10.02 31.85 7.66
C ASN A 62 -9.77 31.36 6.22
N LYS A 63 -8.94 30.33 6.02
CA LYS A 63 -8.71 29.75 4.68
C LYS A 63 -9.73 28.66 4.40
N LEU A 64 -10.13 28.58 3.15
CA LEU A 64 -10.99 27.51 2.66
C LEU A 64 -10.25 26.18 2.72
N ALA A 65 -10.92 25.17 3.25
CA ALA A 65 -10.41 23.81 3.17
C ALA A 65 -10.66 23.23 1.78
N ASP A 66 -9.62 22.66 1.20
CA ASP A 66 -9.62 21.92 -0.07
C ASP A 66 -9.09 20.49 0.10
N HIS A 67 -8.67 20.12 1.32
CA HIS A 67 -8.26 18.77 1.68
C HIS A 67 -8.91 18.33 3.00
N ALA A 68 -9.20 17.04 3.10
CA ALA A 68 -9.58 16.36 4.32
C ALA A 68 -8.57 15.25 4.62
N ASN A 69 -8.13 15.16 5.87
CA ASN A 69 -7.27 14.10 6.37
C ASN A 69 -8.09 13.20 7.26
N VAL A 70 -8.04 11.89 7.03
CA VAL A 70 -8.86 10.93 7.78
C VAL A 70 -7.99 9.86 8.39
N PHE A 71 -8.23 9.57 9.67
CA PHE A 71 -7.65 8.45 10.39
C PHE A 71 -8.72 7.40 10.63
N MET A 72 -8.39 6.15 10.31
CA MET A 72 -9.28 5.01 10.44
C MET A 72 -8.56 3.89 11.17
N ILE A 73 -9.28 3.23 12.09
CA ILE A 73 -8.81 2.05 12.78
C ILE A 73 -9.38 0.81 12.11
N LYS A 74 -8.50 -0.15 11.83
CA LYS A 74 -8.84 -1.45 11.25
C LYS A 74 -8.35 -2.57 12.16
N GLY A 75 -9.20 -3.53 12.49
CA GLY A 75 -8.82 -4.71 13.28
C GLY A 75 -7.89 -5.63 12.49
N ALA A 76 -6.80 -6.08 13.12
CA ALA A 76 -5.88 -7.05 12.52
C ALA A 76 -6.48 -8.47 12.52
N VAL A 77 -7.30 -8.78 13.53
CA VAL A 77 -8.00 -10.07 13.70
C VAL A 77 -9.51 -9.89 13.55
N LYS A 78 -10.10 -9.07 14.42
CA LYS A 78 -11.54 -8.78 14.40
C LYS A 78 -11.89 -7.96 13.17
N ASN A 79 -13.07 -8.19 12.60
CA ASN A 79 -13.59 -7.37 11.52
C ASN A 79 -14.12 -6.03 12.06
N LEU A 80 -13.20 -5.15 12.46
CA LEU A 80 -13.47 -3.78 12.90
C LEU A 80 -12.91 -2.83 11.84
N VAL A 81 -13.72 -1.86 11.40
CA VAL A 81 -13.29 -0.76 10.53
C VAL A 81 -14.06 0.48 10.99
N GLN A 82 -13.35 1.51 11.45
CA GLN A 82 -13.98 2.70 12.02
C GLN A 82 -13.13 3.95 11.75
N PRO A 83 -13.64 4.95 11.01
CA PRO A 83 -13.08 6.30 11.02
C PRO A 83 -13.15 6.86 12.44
N VAL A 84 -12.04 7.38 12.95
CA VAL A 84 -11.92 7.85 14.35
C VAL A 84 -11.59 9.33 14.47
N SER A 85 -10.99 9.92 13.44
CA SER A 85 -10.60 11.32 13.40
C SER A 85 -10.60 11.81 11.96
N PHE A 86 -11.02 13.06 11.75
CA PHE A 86 -10.84 13.73 10.47
C PHE A 86 -10.49 15.20 10.70
N THR A 87 -9.68 15.81 9.86
CA THR A 87 -9.38 17.24 9.92
C THR A 87 -9.42 17.84 8.52
N PHE A 88 -9.76 19.12 8.44
CA PHE A 88 -9.75 19.86 7.18
C PHE A 88 -8.52 20.75 7.12
N SER A 89 -7.91 20.89 5.93
CA SER A 89 -6.75 21.75 5.73
C SER A 89 -6.85 22.52 4.40
N ASN A 90 -6.20 23.69 4.36
CA ASN A 90 -5.89 24.37 3.12
C ASN A 90 -4.54 23.85 2.59
N GLY A 91 -4.61 23.11 1.49
CA GLY A 91 -3.55 22.29 0.93
C GLY A 91 -3.32 20.97 1.68
N PRO A 92 -2.39 20.15 1.15
CA PRO A 92 -1.95 18.91 1.80
C PRO A 92 -1.47 19.13 3.23
N ILE A 93 -1.67 18.13 4.09
CA ILE A 93 -1.30 18.25 5.50
C ILE A 93 0.21 18.42 5.67
N LYS A 94 0.61 19.38 6.51
CA LYS A 94 2.02 19.58 6.84
C LYS A 94 2.53 18.42 7.70
N THR A 95 3.74 17.94 7.41
CA THR A 95 4.40 16.83 8.11
C THR A 95 4.34 16.93 9.64
N ASN A 96 4.62 18.10 10.21
CA ASN A 96 4.62 18.28 11.68
C ASN A 96 3.22 18.05 12.27
N LYS A 97 2.18 18.51 11.57
CA LYS A 97 0.79 18.36 11.99
C LYS A 97 0.31 16.92 11.84
N LEU A 98 0.73 16.25 10.77
CA LEU A 98 0.49 14.83 10.61
C LEU A 98 1.13 14.00 11.74
N VAL A 99 2.37 14.31 12.13
CA VAL A 99 3.05 13.64 13.27
C VAL A 99 2.30 13.87 14.59
N GLU A 100 1.87 15.10 14.86
CA GLU A 100 1.05 15.43 16.04
C GLU A 100 -0.28 14.65 16.05
N ALA A 101 -0.98 14.61 14.91
CA ALA A 101 -2.24 13.90 14.75
C ALA A 101 -2.08 12.37 14.92
N ILE A 102 -1.06 11.76 14.30
CA ILE A 102 -0.74 10.33 14.49
C ILE A 102 -0.54 10.04 15.98
N LYS A 103 0.29 10.84 16.67
CA LYS A 103 0.54 10.66 18.10
C LYS A 103 -0.73 10.77 18.92
N LEU A 104 -1.58 11.75 18.65
CA LEU A 104 -2.82 11.96 19.37
C LEU A 104 -3.81 10.79 19.17
N VAL A 105 -4.05 10.38 17.93
CA VAL A 105 -4.98 9.29 17.61
C VAL A 105 -4.50 7.96 18.21
N VAL A 106 -3.21 7.66 18.12
CA VAL A 106 -2.64 6.45 18.73
C VAL A 106 -2.83 6.47 20.25
N LYS A 107 -2.54 7.60 20.92
CA LYS A 107 -2.73 7.74 22.37
C LYS A 107 -4.18 7.50 22.78
N GLU A 108 -5.16 8.04 22.05
CA GLU A 108 -6.58 7.80 22.34
C GLU A 108 -7.00 6.35 22.11
N CYS A 109 -6.47 5.68 21.08
CA CYS A 109 -6.71 4.26 20.85
C CYS A 109 -6.16 3.40 22.00
N GLN A 110 -4.95 3.69 22.46
CA GLN A 110 -4.32 2.98 23.58
C GLN A 110 -5.10 3.19 24.89
N LYS A 111 -5.60 4.40 25.16
CA LYS A 111 -6.42 4.69 26.35
C LYS A 111 -7.68 3.83 26.46
N ILE A 112 -8.28 3.45 25.34
CA ILE A 112 -9.47 2.58 25.33
C ILE A 112 -9.12 1.09 25.31
N GLY A 113 -7.84 0.73 25.30
CA GLY A 113 -7.35 -0.65 25.35
C GLY A 113 -7.03 -1.29 23.99
N LEU A 114 -7.04 -0.53 22.89
CA LEU A 114 -6.60 -1.03 21.59
C LEU A 114 -5.07 -1.09 21.52
N LYS A 115 -4.55 -2.11 20.82
CA LYS A 115 -3.13 -2.31 20.60
C LYS A 115 -2.80 -2.00 19.14
N ILE A 116 -2.24 -0.82 18.86
CA ILE A 116 -1.85 -0.45 17.50
C ILE A 116 -0.53 -1.14 17.15
N VAL A 117 -0.56 -2.09 16.21
CA VAL A 117 0.63 -2.88 15.82
C VAL A 117 1.33 -2.35 14.57
N ALA A 118 0.57 -1.69 13.70
CA ALA A 118 1.07 -1.15 12.45
C ALA A 118 0.34 0.14 12.08
N SER A 119 1.00 0.96 11.29
CA SER A 119 0.39 2.10 10.62
C SER A 119 0.61 2.02 9.12
N ILE A 120 -0.38 2.47 8.34
CA ILE A 120 -0.39 2.34 6.89
C ILE A 120 -0.81 3.64 6.24
N CYS A 121 0.04 4.12 5.35
CA CYS A 121 -0.15 5.34 4.57
C CYS A 121 0.20 5.10 3.09
N ASP A 122 -0.16 6.05 2.25
CA ASP A 122 0.31 6.10 0.87
C ASP A 122 1.79 6.57 0.83
N GLN A 123 2.33 6.77 -0.38
CA GLN A 123 3.73 7.22 -0.55
C GLN A 123 3.88 8.75 -0.76
N GLY A 124 2.87 9.54 -0.37
CA GLY A 124 2.89 10.99 -0.38
C GLY A 124 4.07 11.55 0.41
N ALA A 125 4.61 12.69 -0.03
CA ALA A 125 5.84 13.25 0.54
C ALA A 125 5.68 13.59 2.04
N ALA A 126 4.52 14.13 2.43
CA ALA A 126 4.20 14.43 3.83
C ALA A 126 4.12 13.15 4.68
N ASN A 127 3.47 12.10 4.18
CA ASN A 127 3.34 10.80 4.84
C ASN A 127 4.72 10.16 5.07
N VAL A 128 5.54 10.07 4.01
CA VAL A 128 6.91 9.54 4.10
C VAL A 128 7.76 10.34 5.09
N ALA A 129 7.67 11.67 5.05
CA ALA A 129 8.41 12.53 5.97
C ALA A 129 7.96 12.36 7.43
N ALA A 130 6.65 12.20 7.67
CA ALA A 130 6.09 12.02 9.01
C ALA A 130 6.54 10.69 9.62
N ILE A 131 6.50 9.60 8.85
CA ILE A 131 7.01 8.29 9.27
C ILE A 131 8.51 8.37 9.59
N ASN A 132 9.32 8.99 8.71
CA ASN A 132 10.76 9.10 8.96
C ASN A 132 11.06 9.91 10.22
N ARG A 133 10.30 10.98 10.48
CA ARG A 133 10.44 11.78 11.71
C ARG A 133 10.11 10.97 12.96
N LEU A 134 9.00 10.22 12.96
CA LEU A 134 8.63 9.35 14.08
C LEU A 134 9.69 8.27 14.37
N LEU A 135 10.25 7.68 13.31
CA LEU A 135 11.36 6.72 13.43
C LEU A 135 12.62 7.36 14.00
N GLN A 136 12.96 8.57 13.57
CA GLN A 136 14.13 9.30 14.07
C GLN A 136 13.98 9.65 15.55
N GLU A 137 12.82 10.16 15.96
CA GLU A 137 12.52 10.46 17.37
C GLU A 137 12.64 9.20 18.23
N THR A 138 12.17 8.04 17.74
CA THR A 138 12.30 6.76 18.46
C THR A 138 13.76 6.34 18.62
N LYS A 139 14.58 6.47 17.58
CA LYS A 139 16.02 6.14 17.64
C LYS A 139 16.78 6.99 18.63
N GLN A 140 16.41 8.26 18.80
CA GLN A 140 17.03 9.16 19.77
C GLN A 140 16.69 8.79 21.22
N MET A 141 15.59 8.09 21.45
CA MET A 141 15.16 7.65 22.79
C MET A 141 15.65 6.24 23.15
N GLN A 142 16.25 5.50 22.21
CA GLN A 142 16.73 4.14 22.45
C GLN A 142 18.10 4.12 23.14
N THR A 143 18.22 3.34 24.21
CA THR A 143 19.49 2.80 24.69
C THR A 143 19.90 1.59 23.86
N GLU A 144 21.18 1.22 23.88
CA GLU A 144 21.83 0.28 22.94
C GLU A 144 21.23 -1.15 22.92
N GLU A 145 20.38 -1.54 23.88
CA GLU A 145 19.94 -2.93 24.09
C GLU A 145 18.68 -3.38 23.30
N GLY A 146 18.11 -2.56 22.41
CA GLY A 146 16.97 -3.02 21.60
C GLY A 146 16.57 -2.11 20.44
N GLN A 147 16.90 -2.51 19.21
CA GLN A 147 16.55 -1.73 18.02
C GLN A 147 15.15 -2.08 17.50
N TYR A 148 14.16 -1.25 17.84
CA TYR A 148 12.84 -1.24 17.20
C TYR A 148 12.97 -1.02 15.68
N PHE A 149 12.14 -1.74 14.91
CA PHE A 149 11.98 -1.51 13.48
C PHE A 149 11.00 -0.34 13.23
N GLY A 150 9.98 -0.25 14.08
CA GLY A 150 8.94 0.78 14.03
C GLY A 150 9.26 2.02 14.87
N TYR A 151 8.24 2.86 15.03
CA TYR A 151 8.29 4.01 15.95
C TYR A 151 7.49 3.70 17.21
N VAL A 152 7.86 4.31 18.34
CA VAL A 152 7.25 4.03 19.65
C VAL A 152 6.37 5.19 20.11
N ILE A 153 5.17 4.85 20.58
CA ILE A 153 4.25 5.79 21.23
C ILE A 153 3.68 5.10 22.48
N ASN A 154 3.88 5.71 23.65
CA ASN A 154 3.54 5.14 24.96
C ASN A 154 4.03 3.68 25.11
N GLU A 155 5.33 3.46 24.91
CA GLU A 155 6.00 2.15 25.05
C GLU A 155 5.54 1.06 24.06
N GLN A 156 4.57 1.36 23.19
CA GLN A 156 4.14 0.46 22.14
C GLN A 156 4.82 0.82 20.82
N GLU A 157 5.59 -0.11 20.29
CA GLU A 157 6.16 0.00 18.95
C GLU A 157 5.09 -0.32 17.87
N ILE A 158 5.01 0.58 16.89
CA ILE A 158 4.12 0.55 15.74
C ILE A 158 4.96 0.43 14.46
N VAL A 159 4.71 -0.62 13.68
CA VAL A 159 5.45 -0.88 12.43
C VAL A 159 4.85 -0.08 11.28
N PRO A 160 5.58 0.86 10.66
CA PRO A 160 5.07 1.58 9.51
C PRO A 160 5.15 0.71 8.25
N LEU A 161 4.04 0.63 7.53
CA LEU A 161 3.91 0.00 6.21
C LEU A 161 3.38 1.03 5.21
N TYR A 162 3.63 0.79 3.93
CA TYR A 162 3.04 1.56 2.85
C TYR A 162 2.00 0.73 2.11
N ASP A 163 0.99 1.39 1.57
CA ASP A 163 -0.08 0.71 0.87
C ASP A 163 0.40 -0.04 -0.38
N VAL A 164 0.25 -1.36 -0.34
CA VAL A 164 0.77 -2.28 -1.37
C VAL A 164 0.16 -2.00 -2.74
N PRO A 165 -1.18 -1.88 -2.90
CA PRO A 165 -1.79 -1.41 -4.15
C PRO A 165 -1.15 -0.14 -4.72
N HIS A 166 -0.93 0.90 -3.90
CA HIS A 166 -0.27 2.13 -4.33
C HIS A 166 1.19 1.94 -4.76
N LEU A 167 1.95 1.10 -4.05
CA LEU A 167 3.32 0.80 -4.44
C LEU A 167 3.38 0.13 -5.82
N PHE A 168 2.50 -0.84 -6.08
CA PHE A 168 2.40 -1.51 -7.38
C PHE A 168 1.90 -0.58 -8.50
N LYS A 169 0.93 0.30 -8.21
CA LYS A 169 0.56 1.41 -9.12
C LYS A 169 1.80 2.24 -9.49
N GLY A 170 2.65 2.55 -8.51
CA GLY A 170 3.91 3.27 -8.70
C GLY A 170 4.92 2.54 -9.60
N LEU A 171 5.09 1.22 -9.42
CA LEU A 171 5.94 0.40 -10.30
C LEU A 171 5.44 0.46 -11.75
N ARG A 172 4.15 0.18 -11.96
CA ARG A 172 3.52 0.24 -13.29
C ARG A 172 3.66 1.62 -13.92
N ASN A 173 3.33 2.69 -13.18
CA ASN A 173 3.37 4.04 -13.71
C ASN A 173 4.78 4.47 -14.13
N ASN A 174 5.82 3.97 -13.46
CA ASN A 174 7.20 4.18 -13.91
C ASN A 174 7.50 3.37 -15.17
N LEU A 175 7.10 2.10 -15.24
CA LEU A 175 7.31 1.22 -16.39
C LEU A 175 6.64 1.75 -17.67
N LEU A 176 5.50 2.45 -17.56
CA LEU A 176 4.82 3.10 -18.69
C LEU A 176 5.72 4.06 -19.50
N THR A 177 6.75 4.62 -18.88
CA THR A 177 7.57 5.69 -19.49
C THR A 177 9.08 5.45 -19.40
N LYS A 178 9.50 4.36 -18.76
CA LYS A 178 10.89 4.07 -18.42
C LYS A 178 11.11 2.56 -18.47
N ASP A 179 12.32 2.16 -18.83
CA ASP A 179 12.70 0.76 -18.85
C ASP A 179 13.20 0.35 -17.46
N LEU A 180 12.77 -0.80 -16.97
CA LEU A 180 13.21 -1.32 -15.67
C LEU A 180 14.35 -2.31 -15.86
N HIS A 181 15.52 -1.97 -15.34
CA HIS A 181 16.66 -2.88 -15.23
C HIS A 181 16.63 -3.56 -13.88
N PHE A 182 16.79 -4.88 -13.85
CA PHE A 182 16.73 -5.68 -12.64
C PHE A 182 17.52 -6.98 -12.80
N GLU A 183 17.72 -7.69 -11.70
CA GLU A 183 18.46 -8.96 -11.69
C GLU A 183 17.68 -10.02 -10.93
N ILE A 184 17.52 -11.20 -11.54
CA ILE A 184 16.95 -12.40 -10.93
C ILE A 184 17.92 -13.55 -11.14
N ASN A 185 18.29 -14.26 -10.07
CA ASN A 185 19.20 -15.41 -10.11
C ASN A 185 20.52 -15.13 -10.85
N GLY A 186 21.11 -13.94 -10.67
CA GLY A 186 22.36 -13.53 -11.33
C GLY A 186 22.22 -13.09 -12.78
N LYS A 187 21.03 -13.22 -13.39
CA LYS A 187 20.76 -12.76 -14.76
C LYS A 187 20.28 -11.31 -14.75
N LYS A 188 21.02 -10.42 -15.43
CA LYS A 188 20.59 -9.03 -15.69
C LYS A 188 19.53 -9.02 -16.77
N MET A 189 18.45 -8.31 -16.52
CA MET A 189 17.23 -8.34 -17.34
C MET A 189 16.68 -6.93 -17.51
N VAL A 190 15.97 -6.70 -18.62
CA VAL A 190 15.34 -5.41 -18.92
C VAL A 190 13.87 -5.59 -19.26
N ALA A 191 13.01 -4.96 -18.46
CA ALA A 191 11.57 -4.93 -18.73
C ALA A 191 11.14 -3.61 -19.36
N LYS A 192 10.28 -3.71 -20.37
CA LYS A 192 9.77 -2.56 -21.14
C LYS A 192 8.26 -2.67 -21.26
N TRP A 193 7.55 -1.55 -21.15
CA TRP A 193 6.11 -1.53 -21.41
C TRP A 193 5.77 -1.90 -22.85
N ASP A 194 6.67 -1.58 -23.78
CA ASP A 194 6.52 -1.90 -25.19
C ASP A 194 6.35 -3.39 -25.46
N HIS A 195 7.03 -4.26 -24.70
CA HIS A 195 6.83 -5.71 -24.81
C HIS A 195 5.41 -6.16 -24.44
N ILE A 196 4.76 -5.47 -23.49
CA ILE A 196 3.37 -5.72 -23.10
C ILE A 196 2.41 -5.24 -24.20
N LEU A 197 2.71 -4.09 -24.82
CA LEU A 197 1.97 -3.59 -25.98
C LEU A 197 2.06 -4.53 -27.17
N GLN A 198 3.26 -5.00 -27.51
CA GLN A 198 3.48 -5.98 -28.58
C GLN A 198 2.70 -7.26 -28.33
N PHE A 199 2.75 -7.81 -27.10
CA PHE A 199 1.96 -8.98 -26.73
C PHE A 199 0.46 -8.73 -26.88
N TYR A 200 -0.03 -7.56 -26.47
CA TYR A 200 -1.44 -7.21 -26.60
C TYR A 200 -1.90 -7.13 -28.06
N PHE A 201 -1.15 -6.46 -28.93
CA PHE A 201 -1.50 -6.37 -30.35
C PHE A 201 -1.40 -7.72 -31.07
N LEU A 202 -0.45 -8.57 -30.66
CA LEU A 202 -0.36 -9.92 -31.15
C LEU A 202 -1.62 -10.73 -30.78
N ASP A 203 -2.03 -10.70 -29.51
CA ASP A 203 -3.25 -11.36 -29.03
C ASP A 203 -4.52 -10.79 -29.69
N LEU A 204 -4.55 -9.49 -30.02
CA LEU A 204 -5.66 -8.88 -30.76
C LEU A 204 -5.72 -9.29 -32.24
N SER A 205 -4.60 -9.70 -32.83
CA SER A 205 -4.52 -10.07 -34.25
C SER A 205 -5.01 -11.50 -34.55
N ASP A 206 -5.25 -12.29 -33.50
CA ASP A 206 -5.81 -13.63 -33.58
C ASP A 206 -7.33 -13.60 -33.42
N ASP A 207 -8.05 -14.40 -34.22
CA ASP A 207 -9.52 -14.49 -34.16
C ASP A 207 -10.02 -14.97 -32.79
N VAL A 208 -9.21 -15.79 -32.10
CA VAL A 208 -9.49 -16.29 -30.75
C VAL A 208 -8.41 -15.81 -29.80
N ARG A 209 -8.77 -14.79 -29.01
CA ARG A 209 -7.88 -14.19 -28.01
C ARG A 209 -7.56 -15.17 -26.88
N ILE A 210 -6.27 -15.33 -26.59
CA ILE A 210 -5.75 -16.11 -25.45
C ILE A 210 -5.72 -15.28 -24.16
N CYS A 211 -5.72 -13.94 -24.25
CA CYS A 211 -5.74 -13.04 -23.10
C CYS A 211 -6.88 -12.00 -23.15
N PRO A 212 -8.16 -12.43 -23.21
CA PRO A 212 -9.30 -11.53 -23.44
C PRO A 212 -9.53 -10.50 -22.31
N LYS A 213 -8.97 -10.73 -21.11
CA LYS A 213 -9.06 -9.79 -19.97
C LYS A 213 -8.25 -8.52 -20.20
N LEU A 214 -7.18 -8.59 -21.00
CA LEU A 214 -6.47 -7.40 -21.41
C LEU A 214 -7.31 -6.65 -22.44
N THR A 215 -7.49 -5.37 -22.19
CA THR A 215 -8.22 -4.44 -23.06
C THR A 215 -7.38 -3.19 -23.22
N ASP A 216 -7.76 -2.32 -24.15
CA ASP A 216 -7.13 -1.02 -24.35
C ASP A 216 -6.84 -0.25 -23.06
N CYS A 217 -7.80 -0.23 -22.12
CA CYS A 217 -7.69 0.47 -20.83
C CYS A 217 -6.59 -0.08 -19.90
N HIS A 218 -5.99 -1.22 -20.25
CA HIS A 218 -4.89 -1.84 -19.53
C HIS A 218 -3.52 -1.44 -20.06
N VAL A 219 -3.41 -1.20 -21.36
CA VAL A 219 -2.12 -1.18 -22.09
C VAL A 219 -1.90 0.09 -22.90
N ILE A 220 -2.94 0.64 -23.53
CA ILE A 220 -2.84 1.86 -24.34
C ILE A 220 -2.73 3.07 -23.41
N LEU A 221 -1.58 3.75 -23.44
CA LEU A 221 -1.18 4.78 -22.48
C LEU A 221 -2.26 5.87 -22.27
N GLU A 222 -2.92 6.28 -23.35
CA GLU A 222 -3.96 7.31 -23.36
C GLU A 222 -5.28 6.86 -22.72
N LYS A 223 -5.57 5.57 -22.76
CA LYS A 223 -6.81 4.97 -22.23
C LYS A 223 -6.64 4.40 -20.82
N ILE A 224 -5.39 4.32 -20.33
CA ILE A 224 -5.08 3.82 -19.00
C ILE A 224 -5.54 4.81 -17.93
N ASN A 225 -6.45 4.35 -17.07
CA ASN A 225 -6.68 4.99 -15.78
C ASN A 225 -5.52 4.64 -14.82
N LYS A 226 -4.63 5.61 -14.57
CA LYS A 226 -3.44 5.44 -13.71
C LYS A 226 -3.78 5.19 -12.22
N MET A 227 -5.00 5.49 -11.79
CA MET A 227 -5.46 5.26 -10.42
C MET A 227 -6.10 3.88 -10.22
N LYS A 228 -6.54 3.22 -11.30
CA LYS A 228 -7.25 1.93 -11.22
C LYS A 228 -6.29 0.77 -10.91
N VAL A 229 -6.27 0.33 -9.65
CA VAL A 229 -5.45 -0.79 -9.16
C VAL A 229 -5.76 -2.09 -9.91
N SER A 230 -7.04 -2.40 -10.14
CA SER A 230 -7.44 -3.66 -10.78
C SER A 230 -6.81 -3.83 -12.17
N ALA A 231 -6.79 -2.77 -12.98
CA ALA A 231 -6.12 -2.77 -14.28
C ALA A 231 -4.61 -3.05 -14.14
N CYS A 232 -3.94 -2.42 -13.17
CA CYS A 232 -2.53 -2.66 -12.88
C CYS A 232 -2.27 -4.14 -12.51
N THR A 233 -3.07 -4.71 -11.62
CA THR A 233 -2.90 -6.11 -11.18
C THR A 233 -3.23 -7.13 -12.27
N GLN A 234 -4.12 -6.79 -13.21
CA GLN A 234 -4.46 -7.68 -14.33
C GLN A 234 -3.34 -7.74 -15.37
N VAL A 235 -2.66 -6.61 -15.63
CA VAL A 235 -1.44 -6.58 -16.46
C VAL A 235 -0.32 -7.39 -15.79
N PHE A 236 -0.10 -7.20 -14.49
CA PHE A 236 0.91 -7.92 -13.71
C PHE A 236 0.41 -9.28 -13.20
N SER A 237 -0.35 -10.01 -14.02
CA SER A 237 -0.91 -11.29 -13.61
C SER A 237 -0.11 -12.49 -14.14
N ASN A 238 -0.22 -13.61 -13.42
CA ASN A 238 0.40 -14.87 -13.82
C ASN A 238 0.06 -15.28 -15.26
N THR A 239 -1.19 -15.08 -15.68
CA THR A 239 -1.64 -15.41 -17.04
C THR A 239 -0.88 -14.61 -18.10
N VAL A 240 -0.78 -13.28 -17.94
CA VAL A 240 -0.06 -12.42 -18.89
C VAL A 240 1.42 -12.82 -18.94
N GLY A 241 2.08 -12.91 -17.79
CA GLY A 241 3.49 -13.28 -17.72
C GLY A 241 3.77 -14.66 -18.32
N SER A 242 2.94 -15.66 -18.03
CA SER A 242 3.15 -17.03 -18.54
C SER A 242 2.97 -17.12 -20.06
N LEU A 243 1.96 -16.44 -20.61
CA LEU A 243 1.72 -16.42 -22.05
C LEU A 243 2.81 -15.63 -22.78
N MET A 244 3.21 -14.46 -22.28
CA MET A 244 4.33 -13.69 -22.85
C MET A 244 5.61 -14.51 -22.87
N LYS A 245 5.96 -15.18 -21.77
CA LYS A 245 7.15 -16.03 -21.65
C LYS A 245 7.13 -17.22 -22.61
N ARG A 246 5.94 -17.80 -22.84
CA ARG A 246 5.77 -18.92 -23.77
C ARG A 246 5.94 -18.46 -25.22
N ILE A 247 5.29 -17.36 -25.59
CA ILE A 247 5.28 -16.84 -26.96
C ILE A 247 6.64 -16.25 -27.34
N SER A 248 7.36 -15.59 -26.43
CA SER A 248 8.70 -15.06 -26.70
C SER A 248 9.72 -16.16 -27.07
N LYS A 249 9.45 -17.41 -26.68
CA LYS A 249 10.27 -18.59 -27.01
C LYS A 249 9.81 -19.31 -28.28
N TRP A 250 8.64 -19.01 -28.79
CA TRP A 250 8.15 -19.63 -30.01
C TRP A 250 8.92 -19.09 -31.20
N ASN A 251 9.49 -20.01 -31.97
CA ASN A 251 10.18 -19.69 -33.21
C ASN A 251 9.21 -19.97 -34.36
N ILE A 252 8.36 -18.99 -34.68
CA ILE A 252 7.37 -19.10 -35.75
C ILE A 252 7.79 -18.18 -36.89
N ASP A 253 7.91 -18.75 -38.10
CA ASP A 253 8.40 -18.10 -39.32
C ASP A 253 7.41 -17.09 -39.95
N HIS A 254 6.20 -16.94 -39.41
CA HIS A 254 5.10 -16.20 -40.05
C HIS A 254 4.93 -14.74 -39.57
N GLY A 255 6.02 -14.08 -39.13
CA GLY A 255 6.01 -12.64 -38.81
C GLY A 255 5.23 -12.24 -37.53
N ARG A 256 4.55 -13.18 -36.88
CA ARG A 256 3.83 -13.03 -35.61
C ARG A 256 4.73 -13.39 -34.42
N LYS A 257 5.83 -12.65 -34.25
CA LYS A 257 6.85 -12.94 -33.22
C LYS A 257 6.92 -11.83 -32.19
N LEU A 258 6.78 -12.22 -30.92
CA LEU A 258 7.13 -11.35 -29.80
C LEU A 258 8.65 -11.31 -29.64
N SER A 259 9.22 -10.13 -29.41
CA SER A 259 10.66 -9.97 -29.21
C SER A 259 11.20 -10.98 -28.18
N PRO A 260 12.32 -11.68 -28.42
CA PRO A 260 12.92 -12.57 -27.41
C PRO A 260 13.20 -11.86 -26.07
N GLU A 261 13.52 -10.57 -26.11
CA GLU A 261 13.71 -9.68 -24.96
C GLU A 261 12.43 -9.51 -24.12
N ALA A 262 11.25 -9.81 -24.67
CA ALA A 262 10.00 -9.83 -23.90
C ALA A 262 9.98 -10.92 -22.82
N GLU A 263 10.83 -11.95 -22.94
CA GLU A 263 11.00 -12.94 -21.86
C GLU A 263 11.39 -12.26 -20.54
N ASP A 264 12.24 -11.24 -20.60
CA ASP A 264 12.67 -10.52 -19.41
C ASP A 264 11.48 -9.78 -18.75
N THR A 265 10.61 -9.17 -19.56
CA THR A 265 9.39 -8.52 -19.05
C THR A 265 8.40 -9.52 -18.48
N ALA A 266 8.28 -10.69 -19.12
CA ALA A 266 7.42 -11.76 -18.65
C ALA A 266 7.87 -12.28 -17.27
N GLU A 267 9.18 -12.44 -17.05
CA GLU A 267 9.75 -12.87 -15.77
C GLU A 267 9.52 -11.82 -14.67
N LEU A 268 9.64 -10.52 -15.00
CA LEU A 268 9.23 -9.45 -14.08
C LEU A 268 7.75 -9.57 -13.70
N ILE A 269 6.86 -9.77 -14.67
CA ILE A 269 5.41 -9.87 -14.43
C ILE A 269 5.10 -11.05 -13.51
N LEU A 270 5.72 -12.20 -13.74
CA LEU A 270 5.55 -13.39 -12.88
C LEU A 270 6.06 -13.15 -11.46
N PHE A 271 7.20 -12.47 -11.32
CA PHE A 271 7.73 -12.06 -10.02
C PHE A 271 6.77 -11.12 -9.29
N LEU A 272 6.25 -10.09 -9.99
CA LEU A 272 5.34 -9.10 -9.42
C LEU A 272 3.98 -9.71 -9.06
N ASP A 273 3.41 -10.64 -9.85
CA ASP A 273 2.19 -11.37 -9.52
C ASP A 273 2.35 -12.13 -8.19
N LYS A 274 3.44 -12.91 -8.08
CA LYS A 274 3.75 -13.68 -6.88
C LYS A 274 3.98 -12.78 -5.67
N LEU A 275 4.66 -11.64 -5.87
CA LEU A 275 4.90 -10.64 -4.83
C LEU A 275 3.61 -9.98 -4.35
N PHE A 276 2.74 -9.57 -5.26
CA PHE A 276 1.47 -8.95 -4.92
C PHE A 276 0.57 -9.92 -4.16
N ASP A 277 0.46 -11.17 -4.62
CA ASP A 277 -0.32 -12.20 -3.91
C ASP A 277 0.20 -12.43 -2.48
N SER A 278 1.53 -12.45 -2.30
CA SER A 278 2.17 -12.61 -0.98
C SER A 278 1.86 -11.47 0.00
N LEU A 279 1.52 -10.29 -0.51
CA LEU A 279 1.24 -9.08 0.26
C LEU A 279 -0.26 -8.74 0.31
N ASN A 280 -1.10 -9.50 -0.39
CA ASN A 280 -2.53 -9.23 -0.51
C ASN A 280 -3.41 -10.48 -0.33
N GLY A 281 -2.88 -11.50 0.36
CA GLY A 281 -3.61 -12.71 0.75
C GLY A 281 -4.76 -12.41 1.71
N MET A 282 -5.96 -12.89 1.39
CA MET A 282 -7.17 -12.75 2.21
C MET A 282 -7.61 -14.05 2.88
N ASN A 283 -7.29 -15.18 2.24
CA ASN A 283 -7.77 -16.48 2.67
C ASN A 283 -6.79 -17.10 3.65
N ARG A 284 -7.28 -17.79 4.67
CA ARG A 284 -6.43 -18.52 5.62
C ARG A 284 -5.63 -19.63 4.91
N ILE A 285 -6.28 -20.33 4.00
CA ILE A 285 -5.70 -21.40 3.19
C ILE A 285 -5.41 -20.86 1.79
N ALA A 286 -4.18 -21.04 1.32
CA ALA A 286 -3.79 -20.65 -0.02
C ALA A 286 -4.28 -21.66 -1.07
N PRO A 287 -4.64 -21.21 -2.29
CA PRO A 287 -4.82 -22.11 -3.43
C PRO A 287 -3.51 -22.85 -3.75
N SER A 288 -3.58 -24.13 -4.12
CA SER A 288 -2.39 -24.94 -4.46
C SER A 288 -1.54 -24.32 -5.57
N SER A 289 -2.18 -23.65 -6.53
CA SER A 289 -1.49 -22.96 -7.64
C SER A 289 -0.80 -21.65 -7.24
N LYS A 290 -1.20 -21.06 -6.10
CA LYS A 290 -0.70 -19.76 -5.62
C LYS A 290 -0.48 -19.84 -4.10
N PRO A 291 0.57 -20.54 -3.64
CA PRO A 291 0.77 -20.85 -2.21
C PRO A 291 1.03 -19.61 -1.34
N LEU A 292 1.46 -18.49 -1.94
CA LEU A 292 1.64 -17.21 -1.24
C LEU A 292 0.38 -16.35 -1.19
N LYS A 293 -0.73 -16.78 -1.80
CA LYS A 293 -2.01 -16.05 -1.74
C LYS A 293 -2.85 -16.41 -0.50
N GLY A 294 -2.19 -16.91 0.54
CA GLY A 294 -2.81 -17.34 1.79
C GLY A 294 -2.45 -16.44 2.96
N ALA A 295 -2.71 -16.92 4.18
CA ALA A 295 -2.25 -16.28 5.38
C ALA A 295 -0.76 -16.53 5.62
N VAL A 296 -0.10 -15.57 6.24
CA VAL A 296 1.26 -15.71 6.75
C VAL A 296 1.19 -16.46 8.08
N THR A 297 1.92 -17.57 8.16
CA THR A 297 2.06 -18.38 9.37
C THR A 297 3.55 -18.56 9.70
N LYS A 298 3.86 -19.14 10.88
CA LYS A 298 5.24 -19.44 11.29
C LYS A 298 6.02 -20.31 10.28
N HIS A 299 5.30 -21.17 9.55
CA HIS A 299 5.89 -22.16 8.65
C HIS A 299 5.61 -21.85 7.17
N SER A 300 4.92 -20.74 6.88
CA SER A 300 4.62 -20.36 5.51
C SER A 300 5.87 -19.86 4.78
N ALA A 301 5.94 -20.07 3.48
CA ALA A 301 7.09 -19.68 2.65
C ALA A 301 7.23 -18.15 2.44
N HIS A 302 6.40 -17.32 3.09
CA HIS A 302 6.39 -15.87 2.90
C HIS A 302 7.72 -15.21 3.31
N GLU A 303 8.28 -15.54 4.47
CA GLU A 303 9.54 -14.92 4.92
C GLU A 303 10.68 -15.17 3.94
N ALA A 304 10.90 -16.43 3.56
CA ALA A 304 11.95 -16.82 2.63
C ALA A 304 11.78 -16.09 1.29
N PHE A 305 10.56 -16.09 0.75
CA PHE A 305 10.26 -15.39 -0.49
C PHE A 305 10.43 -13.86 -0.38
N TRP A 306 10.04 -13.23 0.73
CA TRP A 306 10.23 -11.79 0.92
C TRP A 306 11.70 -11.40 1.03
N ILE A 307 12.53 -12.23 1.66
CA ILE A 307 13.99 -12.02 1.69
C ILE A 307 14.57 -12.07 0.27
N GLU A 308 14.17 -13.04 -0.54
CA GLU A 308 14.57 -13.13 -1.95
C GLU A 308 14.04 -11.93 -2.76
N ALA A 309 12.78 -11.57 -2.59
CA ALA A 309 12.16 -10.45 -3.28
C ALA A 309 12.85 -9.13 -2.96
N ILE A 310 13.27 -8.90 -1.70
CA ILE A 310 14.05 -7.72 -1.31
C ILE A 310 15.34 -7.64 -2.13
N LYS A 311 16.09 -8.74 -2.28
CA LYS A 311 17.33 -8.77 -3.07
C LYS A 311 17.07 -8.37 -4.52
N VAL A 312 16.00 -8.90 -5.14
CA VAL A 312 15.60 -8.53 -6.52
C VAL A 312 15.23 -7.04 -6.60
N ILE A 313 14.41 -6.53 -5.68
CA ILE A 313 13.97 -5.12 -5.69
C ILE A 313 15.13 -4.16 -5.40
N GLU A 314 16.15 -4.59 -4.66
CA GLU A 314 17.37 -3.81 -4.40
C GLU A 314 18.18 -3.55 -5.68
N THR A 315 18.15 -4.46 -6.66
CA THR A 315 18.81 -4.30 -7.96
C THR A 315 18.00 -3.45 -8.95
N MET A 316 16.68 -3.36 -8.76
CA MET A 316 15.76 -2.63 -9.66
C MET A 316 16.11 -1.14 -9.82
N ARG A 317 16.34 -0.68 -11.05
CA ARG A 317 16.53 0.74 -11.39
C ARG A 317 15.82 1.06 -12.70
N TYR A 318 15.09 2.17 -12.73
CA TYR A 318 14.42 2.64 -13.94
C TYR A 318 15.35 3.54 -14.76
N TYR A 319 15.57 3.22 -16.02
CA TYR A 319 16.29 4.07 -16.94
C TYR A 319 15.34 5.09 -17.58
N CYS A 320 15.62 6.38 -17.41
CA CYS A 320 14.78 7.45 -17.95
C CYS A 320 15.41 8.03 -19.21
N ASN A 321 14.89 7.66 -20.39
CA ASN A 321 15.38 8.13 -21.68
C ASN A 321 15.42 9.67 -21.78
N LYS A 322 14.41 10.38 -21.24
CA LYS A 322 14.40 11.86 -21.24
C LYS A 322 15.53 12.49 -20.43
N LYS A 323 15.98 11.83 -19.36
CA LYS A 323 17.02 12.33 -18.45
C LYS A 323 18.37 11.63 -18.66
N GLN A 324 18.44 10.66 -19.57
CA GLN A 324 19.62 9.83 -19.86
C GLN A 324 20.29 9.27 -18.60
N ARG A 325 19.49 8.87 -17.59
CA ARG A 325 20.02 8.37 -16.31
C ARG A 325 19.10 7.38 -15.63
N PHE A 326 19.69 6.57 -14.74
CA PHE A 326 18.98 5.71 -13.83
C PHE A 326 18.34 6.49 -12.68
N ILE A 327 17.12 6.09 -12.32
CA ILE A 327 16.32 6.69 -11.24
C ILE A 327 15.74 5.55 -10.40
N LYS A 328 15.76 5.73 -9.07
CA LYS A 328 15.07 4.85 -8.14
C LYS A 328 13.81 5.56 -7.63
N PRO A 329 12.60 5.22 -8.10
CA PRO A 329 11.38 5.83 -7.59
C PRO A 329 11.13 5.46 -6.12
N PRO A 330 10.43 6.32 -5.35
CA PRO A 330 10.09 6.05 -3.95
C PRO A 330 9.40 4.70 -3.75
N SER A 331 8.58 4.26 -4.70
CA SER A 331 7.83 3.00 -4.63
C SER A 331 8.74 1.78 -4.44
N LEU A 332 9.94 1.75 -5.03
CA LEU A 332 10.88 0.63 -4.80
C LEU A 332 11.41 0.63 -3.36
N SER A 333 11.83 1.79 -2.87
CA SER A 333 12.37 1.94 -1.51
C SER A 333 11.30 1.66 -0.45
N ASN A 334 10.07 2.13 -0.67
CA ASN A 334 8.96 1.93 0.25
C ASN A 334 8.40 0.50 0.19
N LEU A 335 8.51 -0.19 -0.95
CA LEU A 335 8.21 -1.62 -1.05
C LEU A 335 9.21 -2.47 -0.25
N ILE A 336 10.51 -2.15 -0.31
CA ILE A 336 11.52 -2.81 0.54
C ILE A 336 11.22 -2.58 2.02
N LYS A 337 10.91 -1.33 2.42
CA LYS A 337 10.51 -1.02 3.80
C LYS A 337 9.30 -1.84 4.24
N THR A 338 8.28 -1.92 3.39
CA THR A 338 7.04 -2.67 3.65
C THR A 338 7.32 -4.17 3.80
N LEU A 339 8.14 -4.77 2.93
CA LEU A 339 8.55 -6.17 3.03
C LEU A 339 9.30 -6.47 4.33
N ARG A 340 10.27 -5.62 4.68
CA ARG A 340 11.00 -5.74 5.95
C ARG A 340 10.05 -5.58 7.16
N GLY A 341 9.07 -4.68 7.05
CA GLY A 341 8.02 -4.50 8.05
C GLY A 341 7.14 -5.74 8.22
N PHE A 342 6.74 -6.40 7.12
CA PHE A 342 6.00 -7.66 7.19
C PHE A 342 6.82 -8.80 7.81
N ILE A 343 8.11 -8.93 7.47
CA ILE A 343 9.02 -9.90 8.11
C ILE A 343 9.10 -9.62 9.62
N TYR A 344 9.23 -8.36 10.02
CA TYR A 344 9.27 -7.97 11.42
C TYR A 344 7.95 -8.25 12.15
N LEU A 345 6.81 -7.92 11.54
CA LEU A 345 5.48 -8.21 12.09
C LEU A 345 5.24 -9.72 12.24
N GLN A 346 5.70 -10.52 11.28
CA GLN A 346 5.63 -11.98 11.37
C GLN A 346 6.37 -12.48 12.62
N LYS A 347 7.59 -11.99 12.86
CA LYS A 347 8.38 -12.32 14.06
C LYS A 347 7.65 -11.88 15.33
N LYS A 348 7.27 -10.61 15.40
CA LYS A 348 6.65 -10.00 16.58
C LYS A 348 5.31 -10.63 16.94
N LEU A 349 4.42 -10.84 15.97
CA LEU A 349 3.04 -11.27 16.22
C LEU A 349 2.89 -12.79 16.23
N LEU A 350 3.67 -13.54 15.46
CA LEU A 350 3.51 -15.00 15.39
C LEU A 350 4.44 -15.72 16.37
N PHE A 351 5.73 -15.38 16.44
CA PHE A 351 6.68 -16.10 17.30
C PHE A 351 6.45 -15.82 18.79
N GLY A 352 5.90 -14.64 19.12
CA GLY A 352 5.37 -14.35 20.46
C GLY A 352 4.03 -15.02 20.79
N ASN A 353 3.53 -15.94 19.96
CA ASN A 353 2.21 -16.59 20.07
C ASN A 353 1.02 -15.61 20.24
N THR A 354 1.20 -14.36 19.82
CA THR A 354 0.17 -13.32 19.93
C THR A 354 -0.96 -13.61 18.95
N LEU A 355 -0.63 -13.94 17.71
CA LEU A 355 -1.55 -14.32 16.64
C LEU A 355 -1.15 -15.68 16.05
N GLU A 356 -2.14 -16.42 15.53
CA GLU A 356 -1.91 -17.70 14.84
C GLU A 356 -1.46 -17.49 13.37
N TYR A 357 -1.97 -16.43 12.76
CA TYR A 357 -1.69 -16.07 11.38
C TYR A 357 -1.92 -14.57 11.17
N ILE A 358 -1.35 -14.04 10.08
CA ILE A 358 -1.56 -12.67 9.60
C ILE A 358 -2.18 -12.76 8.22
N LEU A 359 -3.21 -11.96 7.95
CA LEU A 359 -3.77 -11.78 6.61
C LEU A 359 -3.17 -10.50 6.00
N PRO A 360 -2.26 -10.59 5.03
CA PRO A 360 -1.62 -9.41 4.45
C PRO A 360 -2.63 -8.37 3.91
N ARG A 361 -3.77 -8.81 3.36
CA ARG A 361 -4.84 -7.92 2.88
C ARG A 361 -5.50 -7.07 3.98
N LYS A 362 -5.35 -7.43 5.26
CA LYS A 362 -5.80 -6.55 6.35
C LYS A 362 -4.87 -5.34 6.51
N PHE A 363 -3.65 -5.40 5.99
CA PHE A 363 -2.61 -4.38 6.07
C PHE A 363 -2.53 -3.57 4.76
N ASN A 364 -3.65 -2.97 4.37
CA ASN A 364 -3.76 -2.06 3.23
C ASN A 364 -4.79 -0.95 3.50
N GLN A 365 -4.83 0.05 2.63
CA GLN A 365 -5.72 1.22 2.75
C GLN A 365 -7.05 1.07 1.99
N ASP A 366 -7.36 -0.08 1.37
CA ASP A 366 -8.58 -0.27 0.58
C ASP A 366 -9.86 0.21 1.31
N ASN A 367 -9.97 -0.04 2.63
CA ASN A 367 -11.14 0.38 3.41
C ASN A 367 -11.27 1.91 3.53
N LEU A 368 -10.14 2.61 3.56
CA LEU A 368 -10.09 4.07 3.65
C LEU A 368 -10.40 4.69 2.28
N GLU A 369 -9.81 4.18 1.19
CA GLU A 369 -10.14 4.60 -0.18
C GLU A 369 -11.63 4.38 -0.50
N ASN A 370 -12.17 3.21 -0.13
CA ASN A 370 -13.60 2.93 -0.32
C ASN A 370 -14.47 3.90 0.49
N PHE A 371 -14.06 4.26 1.71
CA PHE A 371 -14.77 5.24 2.52
C PHE A 371 -14.83 6.61 1.83
N PHE A 372 -13.73 7.05 1.21
CA PHE A 372 -13.70 8.30 0.43
C PHE A 372 -14.65 8.29 -0.77
N CYS A 373 -14.95 7.14 -1.36
CA CYS A 373 -15.91 7.05 -2.46
C CYS A 373 -17.38 7.18 -2.01
N PHE A 374 -17.66 7.03 -0.71
CA PHE A 374 -18.99 7.20 -0.12
C PHE A 374 -19.20 8.58 0.52
N CYS A 375 -18.12 9.34 0.71
CA CYS A 375 -18.15 10.74 1.14
C CYS A 375 -18.34 11.64 -0.07
#